data_AF-A0A4P8RF44-F1
#
_entry.id   AF-A0A4P8RF44-F1
#
_cell.length_a   1.000
_cell.length_b   1.000
_cell.length_c   1.000
_cell.angle_alpha   90.00
_cell.angle_beta   90.00
_cell.angle_gamma   90.00
#
_symmetry.space_group_name_H-M   'P 1'
#
loop_
_entity.id
_entity.type
_entity.pdbx_description
1 polymer ?
#
loop_
_entity_poly.entity_id
_entity_poly.type
_entity_poly.pdbx_seq_one_letter_code
_entity_poly.pdbx_strand_id
1 'polypeptide(L)'
;MNYSYTVRHHTYRFRSLKELLAKASPFRSGDALAGVAAASYEERVAAQIVLADVPLKTFYMMGVPGADDIMLNYQSTSFHDALYVRKVLGLRPAPEFEQWLIGQGIVDEHGKLQPAQRRHQLLKIMG
;
A
#
# COMPACT_ATOMS: atom_id res chain seq x y z
N MET A 1 -3.72 -14.06 6.24
CA MET A 1 -3.45 -14.49 4.86
C MET A 1 -2.39 -15.59 4.92
N ASN A 2 -2.57 -16.71 4.22
CA ASN A 2 -1.54 -17.74 4.15
C ASN A 2 -0.72 -17.53 2.87
N TYR A 3 0.57 -17.21 3.00
CA TYR A 3 1.46 -17.03 1.85
C TYR A 3 2.14 -18.35 1.54
N SER A 4 1.52 -19.18 0.72
CA SER A 4 2.09 -20.49 0.38
C SER A 4 1.70 -20.95 -1.02
N TYR A 5 2.60 -21.67 -1.67
CA TYR A 5 2.35 -22.28 -2.97
C TYR A 5 3.04 -23.64 -3.07
N THR A 6 2.37 -24.60 -3.70
CA THR A 6 2.89 -25.96 -3.85
C THR A 6 3.31 -26.19 -5.29
N VAL A 7 4.59 -26.49 -5.48
CA VAL A 7 5.15 -26.93 -6.76
C VAL A 7 5.39 -28.43 -6.68
N ARG A 8 4.64 -29.22 -7.44
CA ARG A 8 4.68 -30.69 -7.41
C ARG A 8 4.51 -31.26 -5.99
N HIS A 9 5.60 -31.66 -5.35
CA HIS A 9 5.62 -32.27 -4.00
C HIS A 9 6.22 -31.36 -2.93
N HIS A 10 6.62 -30.13 -3.29
CA HIS A 10 7.24 -29.18 -2.37
C HIS A 10 6.33 -27.97 -2.14
N THR A 11 6.00 -27.70 -0.87
CA THR A 11 5.21 -26.53 -0.48
C THR A 11 6.14 -25.43 0.03
N TYR A 12 6.19 -24.32 -0.69
CA TYR A 12 6.85 -23.09 -0.26
C TYR A 12 5.92 -22.30 0.65
N ARG A 13 6.43 -21.82 1.78
CA ARG A 13 5.70 -21.00 2.75
C ARG A 13 6.51 -19.75 3.07
N PHE A 14 5.84 -18.61 3.11
CA PHE A 14 6.41 -17.31 3.44
C PHE A 14 5.74 -16.80 4.73
N ARG A 15 6.53 -16.43 5.74
CA ARG A 15 6.02 -16.09 7.08
C ARG A 15 5.34 -14.73 7.13
N SER A 16 5.68 -13.85 6.20
CA SER A 16 5.17 -12.48 6.17
C SER A 16 5.17 -11.90 4.75
N LEU A 17 4.43 -10.80 4.57
CA LEU A 17 4.47 -10.03 3.33
C LEU A 17 5.88 -9.50 3.03
N LYS A 18 6.63 -9.10 4.06
CA LYS A 18 8.03 -8.65 3.91
C LYS A 18 8.91 -9.75 3.31
N GLU A 19 8.78 -10.97 3.83
CA GLU A 19 9.52 -12.13 3.31
C GLU A 19 9.09 -12.48 1.89
N LEU A 20 7.77 -12.50 1.63
CA LEU A 20 7.23 -12.74 0.29
C LEU A 20 7.77 -11.74 -0.75
N LEU A 21 7.73 -10.45 -0.43
CA LEU A 21 8.24 -9.38 -1.31
C LEU A 21 9.75 -9.54 -1.57
N ALA A 22 10.53 -9.85 -0.53
CA ALA A 22 11.97 -10.05 -0.68
C ALA A 22 12.30 -11.29 -1.52
N LYS A 23 11.54 -12.37 -1.36
CA LYS A 23 11.75 -13.62 -2.11
C LYS A 23 11.26 -13.54 -3.56
N ALA A 24 10.30 -12.67 -3.85
CA ALA A 24 9.78 -12.46 -5.20
C ALA A 24 10.66 -11.55 -6.08
N SER A 25 11.57 -10.77 -5.48
CA SER A 25 12.43 -9.83 -6.21
C SER A 25 13.44 -10.56 -7.12
N PRO A 26 13.86 -9.95 -8.24
CA PRO A 26 14.98 -10.45 -9.02
C PRO A 26 16.23 -10.60 -8.14
N PHE A 27 17.06 -11.61 -8.43
CA PHE A 27 18.25 -11.86 -7.64
C PHE A 27 19.21 -10.66 -7.67
N ARG A 28 19.61 -10.19 -6.49
CA ARG A 28 20.58 -9.12 -6.28
C ARG A 28 21.58 -9.57 -5.22
N SER A 29 22.86 -9.25 -5.40
CA SER A 29 23.92 -9.63 -4.46
C SER A 29 23.69 -9.07 -3.05
N GLY A 30 23.17 -7.84 -2.92
CA GLY A 30 22.83 -7.25 -1.63
C GLY A 30 21.75 -8.03 -0.87
N ASP A 31 20.69 -8.44 -1.57
CA ASP A 31 19.61 -9.24 -0.96
C ASP A 31 20.10 -10.63 -0.54
N ALA A 32 21.06 -11.20 -1.28
CA ALA A 32 21.71 -12.46 -0.93
C ALA A 32 22.59 -12.31 0.32
N LEU A 33 23.40 -11.26 0.41
CA LEU A 33 24.23 -10.96 1.58
C LEU A 33 23.40 -10.68 2.83
N ALA A 34 22.24 -10.03 2.67
CA ALA A 34 21.29 -9.80 3.76
C ALA A 34 20.46 -11.05 4.13
N GLY A 35 20.62 -12.17 3.40
CA GLY A 35 19.90 -13.42 3.66
C GLY A 35 18.41 -13.38 3.31
N VAL A 36 17.97 -12.41 2.50
CA VAL A 36 16.55 -12.21 2.16
C VAL A 36 16.18 -12.69 0.75
N ALA A 37 17.16 -12.87 -0.14
CA ALA A 37 16.94 -13.39 -1.48
C ALA A 37 16.39 -14.83 -1.48
N ALA A 38 15.65 -15.21 -2.52
CA ALA A 38 15.23 -16.59 -2.72
C ALA A 38 16.44 -17.53 -2.89
N ALA A 39 16.38 -18.69 -2.25
CA ALA A 39 17.40 -19.73 -2.28
C ALA A 39 17.46 -20.45 -3.63
N SER A 40 16.36 -20.42 -4.40
CA SER A 40 16.32 -21.02 -5.73
C SER A 40 15.44 -20.21 -6.69
N TYR A 41 15.62 -20.48 -7.99
CA TYR A 41 14.72 -19.97 -9.04
C TYR A 41 13.27 -20.41 -8.81
N GLU A 42 13.07 -21.65 -8.37
CA GLU A 42 11.75 -22.22 -8.09
C GLU A 42 11.06 -21.51 -6.91
N GLU A 43 11.79 -21.26 -5.81
CA GLU A 43 11.26 -20.50 -4.67
C GLU A 43 10.85 -19.09 -5.08
N ARG A 44 11.64 -18.43 -5.93
CA ARG A 44 11.32 -17.08 -6.44
C ARG A 44 10.06 -17.09 -7.29
N VAL A 45 9.90 -18.05 -8.19
CA VAL A 45 8.69 -18.16 -9.03
C VAL A 45 7.47 -18.46 -8.15
N ALA A 46 7.60 -19.35 -7.16
CA ALA A 46 6.55 -19.59 -6.18
C ALA A 46 6.18 -18.31 -5.42
N ALA A 47 7.15 -17.51 -4.98
CA ALA A 47 6.93 -16.22 -4.33
C ALA A 47 6.20 -15.22 -5.25
N GLN A 48 6.56 -15.16 -6.53
CA GLN A 48 5.90 -14.30 -7.52
C GLN A 48 4.44 -14.69 -7.75
N ILE A 49 4.15 -15.99 -7.83
CA ILE A 49 2.78 -16.49 -7.96
C ILE A 49 1.97 -16.11 -6.71
N VAL A 50 2.50 -16.40 -5.51
CA VAL A 50 1.82 -16.02 -4.25
C VAL A 50 1.61 -14.50 -4.18
N LEU A 51 2.59 -13.71 -4.61
CA LEU A 51 2.50 -12.24 -4.61
C LEU A 51 1.41 -11.73 -5.56
N ALA A 52 1.23 -12.37 -6.72
CA ALA A 52 0.19 -12.00 -7.68
C ALA A 52 -1.24 -12.17 -7.12
N ASP A 53 -1.44 -13.12 -6.21
CA ASP A 53 -2.71 -13.35 -5.54
C ASP A 53 -2.93 -12.47 -4.29
N VAL A 54 -1.95 -11.65 -3.90
CA VAL A 54 -2.11 -10.74 -2.75
C VAL A 54 -3.05 -9.59 -3.14
N PRO A 55 -4.17 -9.39 -2.41
CA PRO A 55 -5.09 -8.30 -2.70
C PRO A 55 -4.40 -6.94 -2.61
N LEU A 56 -4.65 -6.07 -3.57
CA LEU A 56 -4.06 -4.72 -3.63
C LEU A 56 -4.28 -3.90 -2.36
N LYS A 57 -5.41 -4.09 -1.66
CA LYS A 57 -5.71 -3.46 -0.36
C LYS A 57 -4.68 -3.72 0.74
N THR A 58 -3.80 -4.70 0.56
CA THR A 58 -2.72 -5.04 1.49
C THR A 58 -1.56 -4.04 1.42
N PHE A 59 -1.41 -3.33 0.29
CA PHE A 59 -0.32 -2.40 0.06
C PHE A 59 -0.79 -0.95 0.25
N TYR A 60 0.16 -0.09 0.64
CA TYR A 60 -0.01 1.34 0.46
C TYR A 60 0.24 1.68 -1.01
N MET A 61 -0.76 2.26 -1.66
CA MET A 61 -0.71 2.60 -3.08
C MET A 61 -0.42 4.08 -3.28
N MET A 62 0.60 4.37 -4.08
CA MET A 62 0.95 5.69 -4.57
C MET A 62 1.39 5.53 -6.03
N GLY A 63 0.69 6.19 -6.93
CA GLY A 63 1.02 6.27 -8.34
C GLY A 63 2.17 7.26 -8.52
N VAL A 64 3.25 6.80 -9.13
CA VAL A 64 4.33 7.69 -9.57
C VAL A 64 4.12 7.91 -11.06
N PRO A 65 3.80 9.14 -11.50
CA PRO A 65 3.62 9.40 -12.91
C PRO A 65 4.94 9.20 -13.65
N GLY A 66 4.90 8.38 -14.69
CA GLY A 66 6.04 8.13 -15.58
C GLY A 66 5.97 8.92 -16.90
N ALA A 67 5.11 9.93 -16.96
CA ALA A 67 4.88 10.73 -18.17
C ALA A 67 5.82 11.95 -18.23
N ASP A 68 6.02 12.46 -19.44
CA ASP A 68 6.81 13.65 -19.75
C ASP A 68 6.07 14.97 -19.48
N ASP A 69 4.75 14.94 -19.40
CA ASP A 69 3.92 16.10 -19.05
C ASP A 69 3.89 16.34 -17.53
N ILE A 70 4.70 17.31 -17.09
CA ILE A 70 4.80 17.72 -15.68
C ILE A 70 3.47 18.21 -15.09
N MET A 71 2.56 18.74 -15.90
CA MET A 71 1.27 19.24 -15.43
C MET A 71 0.30 18.09 -15.12
N LEU A 72 0.40 16.99 -15.84
CA LEU A 72 -0.40 15.77 -15.59
C LEU A 72 0.13 14.94 -14.41
N ASN A 73 1.39 15.15 -14.03
CA ASN A 73 1.99 14.43 -12.90
C ASN A 73 1.26 14.72 -11.57
N TYR A 74 0.73 15.93 -11.38
CA TYR A 74 -0.06 16.29 -10.19
C TYR A 74 -1.40 15.55 -10.08
N GLN A 75 -1.87 14.96 -11.19
CA GLN A 75 -3.17 14.27 -11.24
C GLN A 75 -3.03 12.77 -10.97
N SER A 76 -1.82 12.22 -10.97
CA SER A 76 -1.58 10.80 -10.75
C SER A 76 -1.62 10.45 -9.26
N THR A 77 -2.57 9.58 -8.87
CA THR A 77 -2.97 9.35 -7.47
C THR A 77 -3.23 10.65 -6.71
N SER A 78 -4.18 11.42 -7.24
CA SER A 78 -4.70 12.59 -6.56
C SER A 78 -5.26 12.22 -5.18
N PHE A 79 -5.39 13.20 -4.29
CA PHE A 79 -5.98 12.99 -2.96
C PHE A 79 -7.38 12.35 -3.04
N HIS A 80 -8.13 12.63 -4.12
CA HIS A 80 -9.44 12.05 -4.36
C HIS A 80 -9.39 10.54 -4.65
N ASP A 81 -8.36 10.07 -5.35
CA ASP A 81 -8.23 8.66 -5.74
C ASP A 81 -7.99 7.77 -4.52
N ALA A 82 -7.03 8.16 -3.67
CA ALA A 82 -6.71 7.41 -2.46
C ALA A 82 -7.89 7.37 -1.48
N LEU A 83 -8.62 8.48 -1.33
CA LEU A 83 -9.82 8.55 -0.50
C LEU A 83 -10.95 7.69 -1.07
N TYR A 84 -11.17 7.72 -2.39
CA TYR A 84 -12.21 6.95 -3.05
C TYR A 84 -11.95 5.44 -2.96
N VAL A 85 -10.72 5.00 -3.24
CA VAL A 85 -10.32 3.59 -3.13
C VAL A 85 -10.50 3.07 -1.71
N ARG A 86 -10.10 3.84 -0.69
CA ARG A 86 -10.36 3.48 0.72
C ARG A 86 -11.84 3.30 1.01
N LYS A 87 -12.68 4.23 0.54
CA LYS A 87 -14.14 4.15 0.72
C LYS A 87 -14.73 2.91 0.06
N VAL A 88 -14.40 2.63 -1.21
CA VAL A 88 -14.93 1.47 -1.95
C VAL A 88 -14.49 0.15 -1.33
N LEU A 89 -13.26 0.08 -0.81
CA LEU A 89 -12.71 -1.12 -0.18
C LEU A 89 -13.02 -1.23 1.32
N GLY A 90 -13.73 -0.27 1.91
CA GLY A 90 -14.05 -0.22 3.33
C GLY A 90 -12.81 -0.13 4.24
N LEU A 91 -11.74 0.51 3.77
CA LEU A 91 -10.49 0.66 4.51
C LEU A 91 -10.48 1.97 5.32
N ARG A 92 -9.97 1.90 6.55
CA ARG A 92 -9.75 3.07 7.41
C ARG A 92 -8.28 3.53 7.33
N PRO A 93 -7.99 4.82 7.60
CA PRO A 93 -6.61 5.27 7.77
C PRO A 93 -5.93 4.61 8.99
N ALA A 94 -4.64 4.87 9.18
CA ALA A 94 -3.95 4.46 10.41
C ALA A 94 -4.66 5.08 11.64
N PRO A 95 -4.80 4.36 12.76
CA PRO A 95 -5.62 4.80 13.90
C PRO A 95 -5.27 6.21 14.42
N GLU A 96 -3.98 6.51 14.56
CA GLU A 96 -3.50 7.80 15.05
C GLU A 96 -3.83 8.93 14.06
N PHE A 97 -3.74 8.65 12.76
CA PHE A 97 -4.07 9.61 11.72
C PHE A 97 -5.59 9.82 11.61
N GLU A 98 -6.38 8.76 11.77
CA GLU A 98 -7.84 8.85 11.82
C GLU A 98 -8.33 9.70 13.00
N GLN A 99 -7.79 9.46 14.20
CA GLN A 99 -8.12 10.27 15.38
C GLN A 99 -7.79 11.74 15.16
N TRP A 100 -6.64 12.02 14.54
CA TRP A 100 -6.27 13.38 14.17
C TRP A 100 -7.26 13.99 13.17
N LEU A 101 -7.64 13.27 12.10
CA LEU A 101 -8.60 13.76 11.09
C LEU A 101 -9.97 14.10 11.71
N ILE A 102 -10.44 13.28 12.65
CA ILE A 102 -11.68 13.53 13.40
C ILE A 102 -11.52 14.77 14.29
N GLY A 103 -10.42 14.87 15.04
CA GLY A 103 -10.14 16.01 15.91
C GLY A 103 -10.03 17.34 15.15
N GLN A 104 -9.57 17.31 13.89
CA GLN A 104 -9.54 18.48 13.02
C GLN A 104 -10.89 18.80 12.36
N GLY A 105 -11.89 17.91 12.44
CA GLY A 105 -13.17 18.08 11.75
C GLY A 105 -13.10 17.87 10.24
N ILE A 106 -12.08 17.16 9.74
CA ILE A 106 -11.92 16.85 8.31
C ILE A 106 -12.80 15.66 7.92
N VAL A 107 -12.94 14.68 8.83
CA VAL A 107 -13.83 13.52 8.68
C VAL A 107 -14.69 13.35 9.94
N ASP A 108 -15.84 12.69 9.82
CA ASP A 108 -16.60 12.23 10.99
C ASP A 108 -16.10 10.87 11.53
N GLU A 109 -16.70 10.41 12.63
CA GLU A 109 -16.48 9.11 13.24
C GLU A 109 -16.75 7.91 12.31
N HIS A 110 -17.53 8.13 11.25
CA HIS A 110 -17.80 7.16 10.20
C HIS A 110 -16.81 7.24 9.03
N GLY A 111 -15.80 8.11 9.10
CA GLY A 111 -14.77 8.29 8.08
C GLY A 111 -15.23 9.08 6.86
N LYS A 112 -16.38 9.77 6.93
CA LYS A 112 -16.91 10.57 5.83
C LYS A 112 -16.32 11.98 5.88
N LEU A 113 -15.82 12.45 4.74
CA LEU A 113 -15.30 13.81 4.57
C LEU A 113 -16.37 14.85 4.88
N GLN A 114 -15.98 15.84 5.69
CA GLN A 114 -16.79 16.99 6.04
C GLN A 114 -16.51 18.17 5.10
N PRO A 115 -17.53 18.96 4.74
CA PRO A 115 -17.33 20.15 3.93
C PRO A 115 -16.48 21.18 4.68
N ALA A 116 -15.50 21.78 4.00
CA ALA A 116 -14.66 22.81 4.56
C ALA A 116 -15.49 24.07 4.90
N GLN A 117 -15.69 24.31 6.19
CA GLN A 117 -16.41 25.49 6.67
C GLN A 117 -15.47 26.69 6.74
N ARG A 118 -15.96 27.91 6.47
CA ARG A 118 -15.14 29.16 6.57
C ARG A 118 -14.49 29.37 7.96
N ARG A 119 -15.01 28.72 9.01
CA ARG A 119 -14.48 28.79 10.39
C ARG A 119 -13.59 27.59 10.75
N HIS A 120 -13.22 26.75 9.80
CA HIS A 120 -12.41 25.56 10.03
C HIS A 120 -11.10 25.94 10.72
N GLN A 121 -10.71 25.20 11.77
CA GLN A 121 -9.59 25.57 12.63
C GLN A 121 -8.28 25.70 11.84
N LEU A 122 -8.05 24.78 10.89
CA LEU A 122 -6.89 24.80 10.00
C LEU A 122 -6.82 26.02 9.07
N LEU A 123 -7.96 26.61 8.68
CA LEU A 123 -7.97 27.80 7.83
C LEU A 123 -7.68 29.09 8.62
N LYS A 124 -7.75 29.05 9.95
CA LYS A 124 -7.42 30.20 10.80
C LYS A 124 -5.92 30.44 10.93
N ILE A 125 -5.09 29.45 10.60
CA ILE A 125 -3.61 29.54 10.71
C ILE A 125 -3.02 30.31 9.51
N MET A 126 -3.80 30.52 8.44
CA MET A 126 -3.40 31.27 7.25
C MET A 126 -3.86 32.74 7.25
N GLY A 127 -4.27 33.28 8.40
CA GLY A 127 -4.76 34.66 8.57
C GLY A 127 -3.93 35.44 9.56
#